data_AF-X1QWF3-F1
#
_entry.id   AF-X1QWF3-F1
#
_cell.length_a   1.000
_cell.length_b   1.000
_cell.length_c   1.000
_cell.angle_alpha   90.00
_cell.angle_beta   90.00
_cell.angle_gamma   90.00
#
_symmetry.space_group_name_H-M   'P 1'
#
loop_
_entity.id
_entity.type
_entity.pdbx_description
1 polymer ?
#
loop_
_entity_poly.entity_id
_entity_poly.type
_entity_poly.pdbx_seq_one_letter_code
_entity_poly.pdbx_strand_id
1 'polypeptide(L)'
;MLEAYVAGRAPVIGALGQAIVYPGETIAADVVWRNVGGVWFAPNFRLDIRESGPFVGWQEGPWVTSPDAAPGGTAIVTPYRQVPPDWAPNTTIDVKLMVE
;
A
#
# COMPACT_ATOMS: atom_id res chain seq x y z
N MET A 1 18.20 1.26 8.89
CA MET A 1 17.84 2.28 7.88
C MET A 1 17.27 1.52 6.69
N LEU A 2 16.16 1.96 6.12
CA LEU A 2 15.38 1.25 5.09
C LEU A 2 15.24 2.17 3.87
N GLU A 3 15.34 1.61 2.66
CA GLU A 3 14.93 2.28 1.44
C GLU A 3 13.83 1.43 0.78
N ALA A 4 12.60 1.93 0.81
CA ALA A 4 11.44 1.28 0.20
C ALA A 4 11.05 2.04 -1.07
N TYR A 5 10.89 1.32 -2.17
CA TYR A 5 10.35 1.87 -3.41
C TYR A 5 9.10 1.07 -3.81
N VAL A 6 8.13 1.74 -4.41
CA VAL A 6 6.94 1.04 -4.93
C VAL A 6 7.27 0.61 -6.36
N ALA A 7 7.69 -0.65 -6.56
CA ALA A 7 7.78 -1.23 -7.90
C ALA A 7 6.40 -1.82 -8.25
N GLY A 8 5.66 -1.09 -9.06
CA GLY A 8 4.22 -1.24 -9.17
C GLY A 8 3.71 -2.61 -9.65
N ARG A 9 2.57 -2.98 -9.10
CA ARG A 9 1.34 -3.15 -9.87
C ARG A 9 0.24 -2.34 -9.19
N ALA A 10 -0.01 -1.15 -9.72
CA ALA A 10 -1.21 -0.40 -9.38
C ALA A 10 -2.42 -1.06 -10.07
N PRO A 11 -3.66 -0.91 -9.57
CA PRO A 11 -4.70 -0.45 -10.47
C PRO A 11 -4.22 0.92 -10.97
N VAL A 12 -3.67 0.94 -12.20
CA VAL A 12 -3.37 2.12 -13.01
C VAL A 12 -3.12 3.39 -12.19
N ILE A 13 -1.84 3.76 -12.01
CA ILE A 13 -1.49 5.16 -11.80
C ILE A 13 -1.94 5.87 -13.08
N GLY A 14 -3.19 6.32 -13.12
CA GLY A 14 -3.62 7.31 -14.09
C GLY A 14 -2.71 8.52 -13.88
N ALA A 15 -2.41 9.25 -14.96
CA ALA A 15 -1.44 10.34 -14.99
C ALA A 15 -1.68 11.49 -13.96
N LEU A 16 -2.65 11.35 -13.04
CA LEU A 16 -3.02 12.26 -11.96
C LEU A 16 -3.30 11.56 -10.59
N GLY A 17 -2.93 10.29 -10.39
CA GLY A 17 -2.91 9.68 -9.04
C GLY A 17 -4.26 9.30 -8.41
N GLN A 18 -5.30 9.06 -9.21
CA GLN A 18 -6.65 8.71 -8.74
C GLN A 18 -7.08 7.33 -9.24
N ALA A 19 -7.49 6.45 -8.32
CA ALA A 19 -8.07 5.13 -8.62
C ALA A 19 -9.58 5.17 -8.33
N ILE A 20 -10.38 4.62 -9.25
CA ILE A 20 -11.81 4.39 -9.06
C ILE A 20 -11.97 3.00 -8.46
N VAL A 21 -12.78 2.86 -7.40
CA VAL A 21 -12.99 1.58 -6.73
C VAL A 21 -14.47 1.25 -6.56
N TYR A 22 -14.75 -0.04 -6.34
CA TYR A 22 -16.08 -0.53 -6.02
C TYR A 22 -16.21 -0.97 -4.56
N PRO A 23 -17.37 -0.78 -3.92
CA PRO A 23 -17.61 -1.23 -2.56
C PRO A 23 -17.37 -2.74 -2.42
N GLY A 24 -16.62 -3.13 -1.38
CA GLY A 24 -16.25 -4.52 -1.11
C GLY A 24 -15.08 -5.07 -1.94
N GLU A 25 -14.57 -4.32 -2.93
CA GLU A 25 -13.36 -4.68 -3.68
C GLU A 25 -12.12 -4.71 -2.77
N THR A 26 -11.12 -5.53 -3.09
CA THR A 26 -9.83 -5.49 -2.39
C THR A 26 -8.79 -4.76 -3.22
N ILE A 27 -8.28 -3.65 -2.68
CA ILE A 27 -7.15 -2.92 -3.25
C ILE A 27 -5.86 -3.49 -2.66
N ALA A 28 -4.87 -3.73 -3.51
CA ALA A 28 -3.56 -4.22 -3.11
C ALA A 28 -2.47 -3.56 -3.94
N ALA A 29 -1.25 -3.48 -3.40
CA ALA A 29 -0.10 -2.96 -4.12
C ALA A 29 1.13 -3.82 -3.83
N ASP A 30 1.83 -4.24 -4.88
CA ASP A 30 3.15 -4.87 -4.71
C ASP A 30 4.18 -3.78 -4.37
N VAL A 31 4.86 -3.96 -3.23
CA VAL A 31 5.91 -3.08 -2.74
C VAL A 31 7.22 -3.85 -2.77
N VAL A 32 8.23 -3.28 -3.41
CA VAL A 32 9.56 -3.88 -3.51
C VAL A 32 10.54 -3.03 -2.71
N TRP A 33 11.06 -3.57 -1.62
CA TRP A 33 11.95 -2.80 -0.75
C TRP A 33 13.33 -3.43 -0.69
N ARG A 34 14.33 -2.62 -0.32
CA ARG A 34 15.72 -3.05 -0.17
C ARG A 34 16.16 -2.89 1.28
N ASN A 35 16.76 -3.94 1.83
CA ASN A 35 17.42 -3.86 3.12
C ASN A 35 18.76 -3.14 2.98
N VAL A 36 18.85 -1.89 3.44
CA VAL A 36 20.11 -1.13 3.48
C VAL A 36 20.78 -1.17 4.87
N GLY A 37 20.28 -2.02 5.77
CA GLY A 37 20.86 -2.30 7.08
C GLY A 37 21.94 -3.40 7.04
N GLY A 38 22.63 -3.56 8.18
CA GLY A 38 23.71 -4.56 8.36
C GLY A 38 23.25 -5.91 8.88
N VAL A 39 21.95 -6.12 9.08
CA VAL A 39 21.36 -7.38 9.60
C VAL A 39 20.14 -7.79 8.78
N TRP A 40 19.75 -9.06 8.87
CA TRP A 40 18.46 -9.51 8.32
C TRP A 40 17.30 -8.71 8.92
N PHE A 41 16.34 -8.35 8.09
CA PHE A 41 15.22 -7.49 8.49
C PHE A 41 13.92 -7.89 7.77
N ALA A 42 12.78 -7.68 8.42
CA ALA A 42 11.45 -7.95 7.90
C ALA A 42 10.48 -6.84 8.38
N PRO A 43 10.28 -5.75 7.62
CA PRO A 43 9.39 -4.66 7.99
C PRO A 43 7.91 -5.06 7.84
N ASN A 44 7.03 -4.32 8.53
CA ASN A 44 5.60 -4.40 8.29
C ASN A 44 5.14 -3.29 7.36
N PHE A 45 4.18 -3.60 6.48
CA PHE A 45 3.60 -2.65 5.53
C PHE A 45 2.09 -2.60 5.69
N ARG A 46 1.50 -1.42 5.53
CA ARG A 46 0.05 -1.25 5.57
C ARG A 46 -0.40 -0.29 4.48
N LEU A 47 -1.47 -0.67 3.80
CA LEU A 47 -2.10 0.14 2.77
C LEU A 47 -3.36 0.79 3.34
N ASP A 48 -3.38 2.11 3.35
CA ASP A 48 -4.51 2.89 3.83
C ASP A 48 -5.17 3.61 2.64
N ILE A 49 -6.49 3.71 2.67
CA ILE A 49 -7.28 4.37 1.62
C ILE A 49 -8.17 5.46 2.23
N ARG A 50 -8.59 6.41 1.41
CA ARG A 50 -9.68 7.33 1.75
C ARG A 50 -10.38 7.77 0.46
N GLU A 51 -11.62 8.23 0.56
CA GLU A 51 -12.23 8.95 -0.56
C GLU A 51 -11.39 10.21 -0.86
N SER A 52 -11.17 10.50 -2.14
CA SER A 52 -10.45 11.70 -2.55
C SER A 52 -11.27 12.94 -2.21
N GLY A 53 -10.71 13.83 -1.40
CA GLY A 53 -11.37 15.08 -1.02
C GLY A 53 -10.78 15.72 0.22
N PRO A 54 -11.04 17.01 0.45
CA PRO A 54 -10.66 17.66 1.70
C PRO A 54 -11.51 17.08 2.84
N PHE A 55 -10.87 16.81 3.99
CA PHE A 55 -11.50 16.37 5.24
C PHE A 55 -12.03 14.92 5.32
N VAL A 56 -11.63 14.02 4.41
CA VAL A 56 -11.93 12.59 4.52
C VAL A 56 -10.87 11.87 5.36
N GLY A 57 -11.30 11.09 6.36
CA GLY A 57 -10.44 10.30 7.23
C GLY A 57 -9.83 9.07 6.52
N TRP A 58 -8.62 8.69 6.92
CA TRP A 58 -7.97 7.48 6.43
C TRP A 58 -8.60 6.23 7.00
N GLN A 59 -8.91 5.28 6.12
CA GLN A 59 -9.30 3.91 6.45
C GLN A 59 -8.06 3.04 6.42
N GLU A 60 -7.66 2.57 7.60
CA GLU A 60 -6.42 1.83 7.78
C GLU A 60 -6.56 0.37 7.33
N GLY A 61 -5.52 -0.17 6.69
CA GLY A 61 -5.42 -1.60 6.37
C GLY A 61 -4.89 -2.46 7.52
N PRO A 62 -4.84 -3.78 7.35
CA PRO A 62 -4.02 -4.64 8.20
C PRO A 62 -2.53 -4.40 7.93
N TRP A 63 -1.71 -4.52 8.98
CA TRP A 63 -0.26 -4.66 8.83
C TRP A 63 0.07 -6.03 8.22
N VAL A 64 0.91 -6.02 7.21
CA VAL A 64 1.41 -7.21 6.50
C VAL A 64 2.92 -7.27 6.66
N THR A 65 3.40 -8.32 7.33
CA THR A 65 4.84 -8.56 7.48
C THR A 65 5.44 -9.00 6.15
N SER A 66 6.50 -8.32 5.74
CA SER A 66 7.24 -8.69 4.55
C SER A 66 8.13 -9.91 4.79
N PRO A 67 8.45 -10.71 3.75
CA PRO A 67 9.55 -11.67 3.83
C PRO A 67 10.85 -11.00 4.29
N ASP A 68 11.69 -11.77 4.97
CA ASP A 68 12.99 -11.30 5.42
C ASP A 68 13.95 -11.07 4.24
N ALA A 69 14.74 -10.01 4.32
CA ALA A 69 15.81 -9.74 3.36
C ALA A 69 17.16 -9.63 4.08
N ALA A 70 18.16 -10.31 3.52
CA ALA A 70 19.56 -10.16 3.92
C ALA A 70 20.07 -8.72 3.69
N PRO A 71 21.16 -8.29 4.35
CA PRO A 71 21.82 -7.03 4.06
C PRO A 71 22.09 -6.83 2.56
N GLY A 72 21.59 -5.72 2.00
CA GLY A 72 21.69 -5.38 0.58
C GLY A 72 20.65 -6.06 -0.33
N GLY A 73 19.90 -7.04 0.17
CA GLY A 73 18.88 -7.79 -0.57
C GLY A 73 17.56 -7.05 -0.71
N THR A 74 16.68 -7.59 -1.56
CA THR A 74 15.34 -7.06 -1.84
C THR A 74 14.26 -8.09 -1.55
N ALA A 75 13.11 -7.65 -1.07
CA ALA A 75 11.92 -8.48 -0.90
C ALA A 75 10.68 -7.78 -1.45
N ILE A 76 9.63 -8.57 -1.70
CA ILE A 76 8.33 -8.11 -2.20
C ILE A 76 7.27 -8.41 -1.14
N VAL A 77 6.36 -7.48 -0.93
CA VAL A 77 5.20 -7.62 -0.04
C VAL A 77 3.98 -6.98 -0.68
N THR A 78 2.81 -7.56 -0.44
CA THR A 78 1.56 -7.11 -1.03
C THR A 78 0.58 -6.70 0.08
N PRO A 79 0.72 -5.51 0.68
CA PRO A 79 -0.29 -4.96 1.57
C PRO A 79 -1.60 -4.72 0.81
N TYR A 80 -2.71 -4.83 1.52
CA TYR A 80 -4.04 -4.75 0.94
C TYR A 80 -5.02 -4.02 1.86
N ARG A 81 -6.14 -3.56 1.30
CA ARG A 81 -7.30 -3.02 2.01
C ARG A 81 -8.57 -3.29 1.24
N GLN A 82 -9.57 -3.83 1.93
CA GLN A 82 -10.91 -3.91 1.37
C GLN A 82 -11.59 -2.52 1.38
N VAL A 83 -12.20 -2.13 0.28
CA VAL A 83 -13.03 -0.93 0.17
C VAL A 83 -14.27 -1.11 1.05
N PRO A 84 -14.62 -0.14 1.91
CA PRO A 84 -15.84 -0.21 2.71
C PRO A 84 -17.08 -0.46 1.85
N PRO A 85 -17.98 -1.38 2.27
CA PRO A 85 -19.14 -1.77 1.47
C PRO A 85 -20.21 -0.68 1.37
N ASP A 86 -20.13 0.34 2.22
CA ASP A 86 -21.04 1.48 2.32
C ASP A 86 -20.62 2.68 1.45
N TRP A 87 -19.47 2.61 0.77
CA TRP A 87 -19.06 3.65 -0.17
C TRP A 87 -19.93 3.70 -1.42
N ALA A 88 -19.97 4.85 -2.08
CA ALA A 88 -20.62 4.96 -3.38
C ALA A 88 -19.87 4.13 -4.44
N PRO A 89 -20.57 3.58 -5.43
CA PRO A 89 -19.92 3.02 -6.61
C PRO A 89 -19.11 4.08 -7.36
N ASN A 90 -17.98 3.68 -7.92
CA ASN A 90 -17.06 4.55 -8.66
C ASN A 90 -16.47 5.70 -7.80
N THR A 91 -16.32 5.49 -6.49
CA THR A 91 -15.62 6.43 -5.63
C THR A 91 -14.16 6.53 -6.04
N THR A 92 -13.68 7.75 -6.23
CA THR A 92 -12.27 8.04 -6.41
C THR A 92 -11.56 8.03 -5.06
N ILE A 93 -10.40 7.40 -4.99
CA ILE A 93 -9.65 7.24 -3.74
C ILE A 93 -8.23 7.79 -3.82
N ASP A 94 -7.75 8.23 -2.66
CA ASP A 94 -6.33 8.41 -2.39
C ASP A 94 -5.80 7.19 -1.63
N VAL A 95 -4.53 6.84 -1.87
CA VAL A 95 -3.85 5.71 -1.21
C VAL A 95 -2.57 6.22 -0.54
N LYS A 96 -2.24 5.68 0.64
CA LYS A 96 -0.93 5.85 1.26
C LYS A 96 -0.38 4.50 1.74
N LEU A 97 0.95 4.39 1.71
CA LEU A 97 1.68 3.25 2.23
C LEU A 97 2.33 3.65 3.55
N MET A 98 2.13 2.84 4.59
CA MET A 98 2.78 2.96 5.89
C MET A 98 3.79 1.83 6.06
N VAL A 99 4.90 2.11 6.75
CA VAL A 99 5.98 1.15 7.01
C VAL A 99 6.47 1.31 8.45
N GLU A 100 6.74 0.19 9.14
CA GLU A 100 7.37 0.14 10.46
C GLU A 100 8.41 -0.98 10.59
#